data_AF-A0A0G9KVB7-F1
#
_entry.id   AF-A0A0G9KVB7-F1
#
_cell.length_a   1.000
_cell.length_b   1.000
_cell.length_c   1.000
_cell.angle_alpha   90.00
_cell.angle_beta   90.00
_cell.angle_gamma   90.00
#
_symmetry.space_group_name_H-M   'P 1'
#
loop_
_entity.id
_entity.type
_entity.pdbx_description
1 polymer ?
#
loop_
_entity_poly.entity_id
_entity_poly.type
_entity_poly.pdbx_seq_one_letter_code
_entity_poly.pdbx_strand_id
1 'polypeptide(L)'
;MKILIFAALLISFSFSSTVDEYLNSLKQEALKEDPNFKNFDAKRGEEIFTSKHIGKKGKEISCTSCHGTDLTKSHENFFTGKTIEPLSPKTNQKRLTDINEIEKWLKRNFNDVYNKEGTAIQKGDVITYIINK
;
A
#
# COMPACT_ATOMS: atom_id res chain seq x y z
N MET A 1 5.68 55.36 23.51
CA MET A 1 6.44 54.14 23.17
C MET A 1 5.49 53.18 22.47
N LYS A 2 5.64 52.95 21.15
CA LYS A 2 4.82 52.01 20.39
C LYS A 2 5.55 50.67 20.34
N ILE A 3 5.03 49.66 21.03
CA ILE A 3 5.55 48.30 20.97
C ILE A 3 4.99 47.66 19.70
N LEU A 4 5.84 47.46 18.70
CA LEU A 4 5.52 46.67 17.51
C LEU A 4 5.72 45.19 17.86
N ILE A 5 4.62 44.46 17.98
CA ILE A 5 4.64 43.00 18.13
C ILE A 5 4.76 42.41 16.71
N PHE A 6 5.94 41.90 16.38
CA PHE A 6 6.13 41.04 15.20
C PHE A 6 5.62 39.64 15.54
N ALA A 7 4.47 39.26 14.99
CA ALA A 7 4.00 37.87 15.04
C ALA A 7 4.84 37.03 14.06
N ALA A 8 5.75 36.22 14.59
CA ALA A 8 6.50 35.25 13.80
C ALA A 8 5.58 34.07 13.45
N LEU A 9 5.22 33.97 12.16
CA LEU A 9 4.46 32.85 11.62
C LEU A 9 5.41 31.64 11.48
N LEU A 10 5.34 30.69 12.42
CA LEU A 10 6.02 29.40 12.33
C LEU A 10 5.33 28.55 11.25
N ILE A 11 5.93 28.47 10.06
CA ILE A 11 5.49 27.55 9.01
C ILE A 11 6.05 26.16 9.35
N SER A 12 5.19 25.28 9.86
CA SER A 12 5.52 23.87 10.03
C SER A 12 5.54 23.17 8.67
N PHE A 13 6.73 22.85 8.15
CA PHE A 13 6.87 21.95 7.03
C PHE A 13 6.59 20.51 7.51
N SER A 14 5.37 20.03 7.29
CA SER A 14 5.06 18.61 7.42
C SER A 14 5.66 17.87 6.22
N PHE A 15 6.69 17.06 6.45
CA PHE A 15 7.15 16.12 5.43
C PHE A 15 6.11 15.01 5.29
N SER A 16 5.45 14.95 4.13
CA SER A 16 4.63 13.81 3.73
C SER A 16 5.54 12.59 3.60
N SER A 17 5.14 11.45 4.17
CA SER A 17 5.92 10.22 3.95
C SER A 17 5.79 9.76 2.48
N THR A 18 6.73 8.96 1.99
CA THR A 18 6.69 8.43 0.61
C THR A 18 5.41 7.65 0.32
N VAL A 19 4.88 6.92 1.32
CA VAL A 19 3.61 6.21 1.16
C VAL A 19 2.42 7.17 1.08
N ASP A 20 2.45 8.30 1.78
CA ASP A 20 1.41 9.34 1.67
C ASP A 20 1.45 10.02 0.31
N GLU A 21 2.65 10.28 -0.24
CA GLU A 21 2.80 10.80 -1.60
C GLU A 21 2.21 9.83 -2.64
N TYR A 22 2.48 8.54 -2.49
CA TYR A 22 1.93 7.51 -3.36
C TYR A 22 0.40 7.35 -3.21
N LEU A 23 -0.14 7.39 -2.00
CA LEU A 23 -1.59 7.37 -1.79
C LEU A 23 -2.25 8.62 -2.39
N ASN A 24 -1.60 9.78 -2.35
CA ASN A 24 -2.09 10.98 -2.99
C ASN A 24 -2.12 10.87 -4.51
N SER A 25 -1.12 10.24 -5.15
CA SER A 25 -1.14 10.00 -6.59
C SER A 25 -2.27 9.04 -6.98
N LEU A 26 -2.42 7.93 -6.26
CA LEU A 26 -3.51 6.97 -6.46
C LEU A 26 -4.88 7.63 -6.26
N LYS A 27 -5.02 8.58 -5.34
CA LYS A 27 -6.28 9.32 -5.15
C LYS A 27 -6.65 10.13 -6.38
N GLN A 28 -5.69 10.75 -7.06
CA GLN A 28 -5.95 11.48 -8.30
C GLN A 28 -6.36 10.54 -9.44
N GLU A 29 -5.81 9.33 -9.50
CA GLU A 29 -6.21 8.31 -10.46
C GLU A 29 -7.60 7.74 -10.12
N ALA A 30 -7.86 7.43 -8.85
CA ALA A 30 -9.14 6.92 -8.38
C ALA A 30 -10.30 7.88 -8.69
N LEU A 31 -10.09 9.19 -8.55
CA LEU A 31 -11.11 10.19 -8.91
C LEU A 31 -11.42 10.25 -10.41
N LYS A 32 -10.49 9.81 -11.28
CA LYS A 32 -10.73 9.67 -12.72
C LYS A 32 -11.51 8.40 -13.04
N GLU A 33 -11.27 7.33 -12.28
CA GLU A 33 -12.00 6.05 -12.40
C GLU A 33 -13.42 6.14 -11.83
N ASP A 34 -13.58 6.79 -10.67
CA ASP A 34 -14.84 7.00 -9.96
C ASP A 34 -14.88 8.41 -9.33
N PRO A 35 -15.64 9.35 -9.91
CA PRO A 35 -15.80 10.71 -9.35
C PRO A 35 -16.40 10.74 -7.93
N ASN A 36 -17.03 9.66 -7.48
CA ASN A 36 -17.58 9.55 -6.13
C ASN A 36 -16.58 9.02 -5.10
N PHE A 37 -15.37 8.63 -5.53
CA PHE A 37 -14.32 8.15 -4.64
C PHE A 37 -14.08 9.15 -3.48
N LYS A 38 -14.13 8.64 -2.25
CA LYS A 38 -13.93 9.45 -1.03
C LYS A 38 -12.59 9.17 -0.38
N ASN A 39 -12.30 7.90 -0.14
CA ASN A 39 -11.14 7.44 0.60
C ASN A 39 -10.84 5.97 0.31
N PHE A 40 -9.57 5.63 0.50
CA PHE A 40 -9.16 4.24 0.60
C PHE A 40 -9.65 3.63 1.91
N ASP A 41 -9.84 2.32 1.90
CA ASP A 41 -10.47 1.56 2.97
C ASP A 41 -9.66 0.30 3.30
N ALA A 42 -9.21 0.20 4.55
CA ALA A 42 -8.40 -0.92 5.00
C ALA A 42 -9.16 -2.25 4.97
N LYS A 43 -10.48 -2.25 5.15
CA LYS A 43 -11.31 -3.47 5.13
C LYS A 43 -11.48 -3.99 3.71
N ARG A 44 -11.75 -3.12 2.72
CA ARG A 44 -11.70 -3.52 1.30
C ARG A 44 -10.30 -4.03 0.92
N GLY A 45 -9.25 -3.38 1.44
CA GLY A 45 -7.88 -3.84 1.27
C GLY A 45 -7.63 -5.24 1.83
N GLU A 46 -8.17 -5.54 3.02
CA GLU A 46 -8.12 -6.87 3.64
C GLU A 46 -8.83 -7.94 2.81
N GLU A 47 -10.03 -7.61 2.31
CA GLU A 47 -10.82 -8.50 1.45
C GLU A 47 -10.05 -8.84 0.16
N ILE A 48 -9.43 -7.85 -0.48
CA ILE A 48 -8.53 -8.07 -1.61
C ILE A 48 -7.38 -8.96 -1.15
N PHE A 49 -6.61 -8.56 -0.14
CA PHE A 49 -5.40 -9.25 0.29
C PHE A 49 -5.60 -10.73 0.65
N THR A 50 -6.77 -11.08 1.20
CA THR A 50 -7.10 -12.43 1.65
C THR A 50 -7.87 -13.26 0.62
N SER A 51 -8.47 -12.63 -0.40
CA SER A 51 -9.22 -13.34 -1.44
C SER A 51 -8.35 -14.29 -2.26
N LYS A 52 -8.88 -15.49 -2.52
CA LYS A 52 -8.19 -16.54 -3.28
C LYS A 52 -8.61 -16.54 -4.74
N HIS A 53 -7.64 -16.75 -5.63
CA HIS A 53 -7.83 -16.73 -7.08
C HIS A 53 -6.94 -17.78 -7.73
N ILE A 54 -7.31 -18.26 -8.91
CA ILE A 54 -6.40 -19.03 -9.76
C ILE A 54 -5.38 -18.05 -10.35
N GLY A 55 -4.22 -17.96 -9.71
CA GLY A 55 -3.17 -17.02 -10.10
C GLY A 55 -2.46 -17.42 -11.39
N LYS A 56 -1.50 -16.59 -11.80
CA LYS A 56 -0.79 -16.66 -13.10
C LYS A 56 -0.14 -17.99 -13.41
N LYS A 57 0.20 -18.77 -12.38
CA LYS A 57 0.81 -20.09 -12.51
C LYS A 57 -0.19 -21.25 -12.42
N GLY A 58 -1.49 -20.98 -12.54
CA GLY A 58 -2.55 -21.99 -12.50
C GLY A 58 -2.76 -22.63 -11.12
N LYS A 59 -2.35 -21.95 -10.05
CA LYS A 59 -2.52 -22.39 -8.66
C LYS A 59 -3.45 -21.43 -7.92
N GLU A 60 -4.28 -21.97 -7.04
CA GLU A 60 -5.08 -21.14 -6.12
C GLU A 60 -4.13 -20.45 -5.14
N ILE A 61 -4.09 -19.12 -5.18
CA ILE A 61 -3.27 -18.27 -4.31
C ILE A 61 -4.00 -16.97 -3.94
N SER A 62 -3.50 -16.32 -2.90
CA SER A 62 -3.87 -14.97 -2.43
C SER A 62 -2.59 -14.18 -2.10
N CYS A 63 -2.70 -12.91 -1.72
CA CYS A 63 -1.53 -12.17 -1.20
C CYS A 63 -0.98 -12.84 0.08
N THR A 64 -1.86 -13.38 0.92
CA THR A 64 -1.47 -14.12 2.13
C THR A 64 -0.71 -15.41 1.85
N SER A 65 -0.80 -16.00 0.65
CA SER A 65 0.02 -17.17 0.29
C SER A 65 1.52 -16.88 0.31
N CYS A 66 1.95 -15.65 0.04
CA CYS A 66 3.36 -15.25 0.10
C CYS A 66 3.70 -14.41 1.34
N HIS A 67 2.75 -13.64 1.87
CA HIS A 67 2.99 -12.66 2.93
C HIS A 67 2.47 -13.09 4.31
N GLY A 68 1.74 -14.20 4.40
CA GLY A 68 1.06 -14.61 5.63
C GLY A 68 -0.14 -13.74 5.98
N THR A 69 -0.74 -14.06 7.11
CA THR A 69 -1.81 -13.26 7.73
C THR A 69 -1.29 -12.26 8.76
N ASP A 70 -0.13 -12.54 9.35
CA ASP A 70 0.57 -11.63 10.27
C ASP A 70 1.70 -10.90 9.54
N LEU A 71 1.40 -9.68 9.07
CA LEU A 71 2.34 -8.88 8.27
C LEU A 71 3.54 -8.37 9.07
N THR A 72 3.55 -8.57 10.40
CA THR A 72 4.68 -8.22 11.28
C THR A 72 5.78 -9.28 11.28
N LYS A 73 5.52 -10.44 10.67
CA LYS A 73 6.45 -11.57 10.60
C LYS A 73 6.93 -11.79 9.17
N SER A 74 8.11 -12.39 9.06
CA SER A 74 8.58 -12.91 7.77
C SER A 74 7.73 -14.09 7.35
N HIS A 75 7.63 -14.28 6.03
CA HIS A 75 7.06 -15.49 5.43
C HIS A 75 7.94 -15.90 4.25
N GLU A 76 7.37 -16.55 3.25
CA GLU A 76 8.09 -17.17 2.15
C GLU A 76 7.25 -17.07 0.89
N ASN A 77 7.92 -16.80 -0.23
CA ASN A 77 7.27 -16.81 -1.53
C ASN A 77 6.73 -18.23 -1.83
N PHE A 78 5.42 -18.34 -2.02
CA PHE A 78 4.72 -19.61 -2.22
C PHE A 78 5.32 -20.51 -3.31
N PHE A 79 5.90 -19.94 -4.37
CA PHE A 79 6.44 -20.71 -5.50
C PHE A 79 7.93 -21.04 -5.39
N THR A 80 8.69 -20.29 -4.60
CA THR A 80 10.16 -20.39 -4.59
C THR A 80 10.74 -20.72 -3.23
N GLY A 81 9.94 -20.66 -2.16
CA GLY A 81 10.40 -20.85 -0.78
C GLY A 81 11.33 -19.74 -0.27
N LYS A 82 11.57 -18.68 -1.07
CA LYS A 82 12.44 -17.58 -0.65
C LYS A 82 11.78 -16.77 0.46
N THR A 83 12.50 -16.53 1.55
CA THR A 83 12.06 -15.69 2.66
C THR A 83 11.68 -14.29 2.17
N ILE A 84 10.56 -13.79 2.68
CA ILE A 84 10.07 -12.44 2.49
C ILE A 84 10.04 -11.79 3.88
N GLU A 85 10.86 -10.75 4.08
CA GLU A 85 10.87 -9.94 5.29
C GLU A 85 9.49 -9.32 5.59
N PRO A 86 9.19 -8.95 6.85
CA PRO A 86 7.90 -8.42 7.24
C PRO A 86 7.42 -7.32 6.30
N LEU A 87 6.13 -7.36 5.96
CA LEU A 87 5.52 -6.40 5.05
C LEU A 87 5.03 -5.15 5.78
N SER A 88 4.67 -5.29 7.06
CA SER A 88 4.23 -4.18 7.89
C SER A 88 5.36 -3.17 8.13
N PRO A 89 5.15 -1.87 7.83
CA PRO A 89 6.12 -0.83 8.14
C PRO A 89 6.35 -0.65 9.65
N LYS A 90 5.46 -1.16 10.52
CA LYS A 90 5.62 -1.10 11.99
C LYS A 90 6.80 -1.94 12.48
N THR A 91 7.11 -3.03 11.78
CA THR A 91 8.22 -3.94 12.11
C THR A 91 9.36 -3.90 11.09
N ASN A 92 9.09 -3.44 9.87
CA ASN A 92 10.10 -3.24 8.84
C ASN A 92 9.97 -1.85 8.20
N GLN A 93 10.65 -0.86 8.80
CA GLN A 93 10.61 0.54 8.39
C GLN A 93 11.17 0.81 6.97
N LYS A 94 11.79 -0.19 6.31
CA LYS A 94 12.21 -0.10 4.90
C LYS A 94 11.05 -0.34 3.92
N ARG A 95 9.89 -0.79 4.39
CA ARG A 95 8.71 -1.01 3.54
C ARG A 95 8.05 0.32 3.23
N LEU A 96 7.60 0.45 1.97
CA LEU A 96 6.83 1.60 1.48
C LEU A 96 7.59 2.95 1.50
N THR A 97 8.93 2.90 1.38
CA THR A 97 9.79 4.10 1.36
C THR A 97 10.33 4.46 -0.03
N ASP A 98 9.97 3.72 -1.08
CA ASP A 98 10.37 3.98 -2.46
C ASP A 98 9.16 3.72 -3.38
N ILE A 99 8.74 4.74 -4.12
CA ILE A 99 7.54 4.68 -4.98
C ILE A 99 7.71 3.65 -6.09
N ASN A 100 8.88 3.58 -6.72
CA ASN A 100 9.14 2.65 -7.82
C ASN A 100 9.07 1.19 -7.33
N GLU A 101 9.56 0.92 -6.12
CA GLU A 101 9.42 -0.38 -5.48
C GLU A 101 7.96 -0.73 -5.19
N ILE A 102 7.18 0.21 -4.65
CA ILE A 102 5.76 0.01 -4.38
C ILE A 102 5.01 -0.33 -5.68
N GLU A 103 5.17 0.48 -6.73
CA GLU A 103 4.52 0.28 -8.02
C GLU A 103 4.90 -1.04 -8.66
N LYS A 104 6.21 -1.36 -8.69
CA LYS A 104 6.74 -2.62 -9.21
C LYS A 104 6.09 -3.82 -8.54
N TRP A 105 6.06 -3.83 -7.20
CA TRP A 105 5.55 -4.98 -6.45
C TRP A 105 4.04 -5.07 -6.47
N LEU A 106 3.29 -3.96 -6.39
CA LEU A 106 1.84 -3.98 -6.56
C LEU A 106 1.47 -4.52 -7.94
N LYS A 107 2.07 -3.99 -9.01
CA LYS A 107 1.82 -4.48 -10.38
C LYS A 107 2.09 -5.97 -10.50
N ARG A 108 3.25 -6.44 -10.03
CA ARG A 108 3.61 -7.86 -10.11
C ARG A 108 2.68 -8.74 -9.29
N ASN A 109 2.41 -8.37 -8.03
CA ASN A 109 1.65 -9.20 -7.11
C ASN A 109 0.17 -9.26 -7.52
N PHE A 110 -0.42 -8.16 -7.99
CA PHE A 110 -1.75 -8.18 -8.58
C PHE A 110 -1.81 -9.09 -9.82
N ASN A 111 -0.82 -9.02 -10.72
CA ASN A 111 -0.77 -9.93 -11.86
C ASN A 111 -0.59 -11.39 -11.45
N ASP A 112 0.23 -11.67 -10.43
CA ASP A 112 0.47 -13.02 -9.96
C ASP A 112 -0.80 -13.63 -9.34
N VAL A 113 -1.54 -12.87 -8.52
CA VAL A 113 -2.76 -13.35 -7.85
C VAL A 113 -4.01 -13.26 -8.75
N TYR A 114 -4.24 -12.14 -9.43
CA TYR A 114 -5.49 -11.83 -10.15
C TYR A 114 -5.40 -11.93 -11.67
N ASN A 115 -4.22 -12.20 -12.24
CA ASN A 115 -3.98 -12.18 -13.69
C ASN A 115 -4.28 -10.83 -14.36
N LYS A 116 -4.33 -9.74 -13.60
CA LYS A 116 -4.52 -8.38 -14.08
C LYS A 116 -3.86 -7.38 -13.15
N GLU A 117 -3.66 -6.16 -13.63
CA GLU A 117 -3.28 -5.05 -12.76
C GLU A 117 -4.45 -4.63 -11.87
N GLY A 118 -4.13 -4.23 -10.63
CA GLY A 118 -5.11 -3.60 -9.74
C GLY A 118 -5.43 -2.18 -10.18
N THR A 119 -6.68 -1.76 -9.99
CA THR A 119 -7.10 -0.36 -10.20
C THR A 119 -6.48 0.57 -9.16
N ALA A 120 -6.59 1.89 -9.36
CA ALA A 120 -6.06 2.85 -8.39
C ALA A 120 -6.71 2.68 -7.01
N ILE A 121 -8.03 2.46 -6.98
CA ILE A 121 -8.80 2.19 -5.74
C ILE A 121 -8.28 0.93 -5.05
N GLN A 122 -8.12 -0.18 -5.79
CA GLN A 122 -7.66 -1.45 -5.23
C GLN A 122 -6.25 -1.36 -4.66
N LYS A 123 -5.33 -0.69 -5.36
CA LYS A 123 -3.96 -0.47 -4.91
C LYS A 123 -3.93 0.35 -3.62
N GLY A 124 -4.70 1.44 -3.55
CA GLY A 124 -4.72 2.30 -2.38
C GLY A 124 -5.40 1.63 -1.18
N ASP A 125 -6.46 0.84 -1.39
CA ASP A 125 -7.08 0.03 -0.34
C ASP A 125 -6.09 -0.99 0.24
N VAL A 126 -5.34 -1.71 -0.60
CA VAL A 126 -4.32 -2.68 -0.18
C VAL A 126 -3.16 -2.00 0.58
N ILE A 127 -2.67 -0.86 0.12
CA ILE A 127 -1.62 -0.12 0.85
C ILE A 127 -2.15 0.37 2.20
N THR A 128 -3.37 0.89 2.23
CA THR A 128 -4.05 1.33 3.46
C THR A 128 -4.22 0.17 4.44
N TYR A 129 -4.51 -1.03 3.96
CA TYR A 129 -4.53 -2.23 4.78
C TYR A 129 -3.14 -2.55 5.37
N ILE A 130 -2.09 -2.56 4.53
CA ILE A 130 -0.72 -2.92 4.94
C ILE A 130 -0.19 -1.98 6.02
N ILE A 131 -0.35 -0.65 5.87
CA ILE A 131 0.15 0.33 6.85
C ILE A 131 -0.55 0.22 8.22
N ASN A 132 -1.77 -0.31 8.24
CA ASN A 132 -2.57 -0.48 9.46
C ASN A 132 -2.30 -1.81 10.18
N LYS A 133 -1.63 -2.78 9.52
CA LYS A 133 -1.24 -4.04 10.16
C LYS A 133 0.09 -3.91 10.88
#